data_AF-A0A7S0N0F6-F1
#
_entry.id   AF-A0A7S0N0F6-F1
#
_cell.length_a   1.000
_cell.length_b   1.000
_cell.length_c   1.000
_cell.angle_alpha   90.00
_cell.angle_beta   90.00
_cell.angle_gamma   90.00
#
_symmetry.space_group_name_H-M   'P 1'
#
loop_
_entity.id
_entity.type
_entity.pdbx_description
1 polymer ?
#
loop_
_entity_poly.entity_id
_entity_poly.type
_entity_poly.pdbx_seq_one_letter_code
_entity_poly.pdbx_strand_id
1 'polypeptide(L)'
;GLVAVHCKAGLGRTGTLIALWLMKTHRFTAREAIGWLRIARPGSVIGEQQQYLVDMQRKMWEWGALPREKQLELVTRGIAMLTIDAGVPERPPRDPDRLSRTSSAASAASSSAGGASPP
;
A
#
# COMPACT_ATOMS: atom_id res chain seq x y z
N GLY A 1 -18.78 -4.68 4.00
CA GLY A 1 -17.85 -4.35 5.10
C GLY A 1 -17.16 -3.03 4.81
N LEU A 2 -16.50 -2.45 5.80
CA LEU A 2 -15.70 -1.22 5.66
C LEU A 2 -14.23 -1.55 5.33
N VAL A 3 -13.56 -0.69 4.57
CA VAL A 3 -12.14 -0.85 4.22
C VAL A 3 -11.38 0.41 4.59
N ALA A 4 -10.31 0.26 5.37
CA ALA A 4 -9.39 1.36 5.70
C ALA A 4 -8.18 1.33 4.77
N VAL A 5 -7.87 2.45 4.14
CA VAL A 5 -6.71 2.62 3.26
C VAL A 5 -5.84 3.73 3.84
N HIS A 6 -4.53 3.48 4.02
CA HIS A 6 -3.62 4.50 4.54
C HIS A 6 -2.27 4.48 3.83
N CYS A 7 -1.56 5.59 3.92
CA CYS A 7 -0.16 5.69 3.58
C CYS A 7 0.57 6.31 4.78
N LYS A 8 1.64 7.10 4.58
CA LYS A 8 2.30 7.80 5.69
C LYS A 8 1.45 8.94 6.26
N ALA A 9 1.01 9.85 5.39
CA ALA A 9 0.19 11.01 5.78
C ALA A 9 -1.31 10.84 5.47
N GLY A 10 -1.69 9.80 4.74
CA GLY A 10 -3.08 9.55 4.34
C GLY A 10 -3.63 10.48 3.24
N LEU A 11 -2.79 11.29 2.58
CA LEU A 11 -3.25 12.31 1.63
C LEU A 11 -3.00 11.96 0.16
N GLY A 12 -1.78 11.54 -0.19
CA GLY A 12 -1.40 11.28 -1.59
C GLY A 12 -1.92 9.93 -2.11
N ARG A 13 -1.12 8.87 -1.96
CA ARG A 13 -1.45 7.50 -2.42
C ARG A 13 -2.81 7.00 -1.95
N THR A 14 -3.18 7.31 -0.70
CA THR A 14 -4.51 6.99 -0.15
C THR A 14 -5.62 7.66 -0.96
N GLY A 15 -5.54 8.97 -1.17
CA GLY A 15 -6.51 9.71 -1.97
C GLY A 15 -6.57 9.21 -3.40
N THR A 16 -5.43 8.88 -4.01
CA THR A 16 -5.37 8.34 -5.38
C THR A 16 -6.15 7.04 -5.52
N LEU A 17 -5.93 6.06 -4.62
CA LEU A 17 -6.64 4.78 -4.68
C LEU A 17 -8.15 4.92 -4.45
N ILE A 18 -8.54 5.80 -3.52
CA ILE A 18 -9.96 6.07 -3.27
C ILE A 18 -10.58 6.79 -4.48
N ALA A 19 -9.89 7.74 -5.11
CA ALA A 19 -10.35 8.42 -6.32
C ALA A 19 -10.55 7.44 -7.49
N LEU A 20 -9.60 6.53 -7.72
CA LEU A 20 -9.75 5.47 -8.74
C LEU A 20 -11.00 4.62 -8.47
N TRP A 21 -11.25 4.27 -7.21
CA TRP A 21 -12.43 3.51 -6.82
C TRP A 21 -13.74 4.29 -7.04
N LEU A 22 -13.76 5.60 -6.73
CA LEU A 22 -14.91 6.47 -7.00
C LEU A 22 -15.21 6.57 -8.50
N MET A 23 -14.18 6.73 -9.33
CA MET A 23 -14.35 6.75 -10.79
C MET A 23 -14.88 5.41 -11.32
N LYS A 24 -14.32 4.29 -10.84
CA LYS A 24 -14.75 2.95 -11.24
C LYS A 24 -16.21 2.67 -10.85
N THR A 25 -16.60 3.01 -9.63
CA THR A 25 -17.88 2.56 -9.04
C THR A 25 -19.02 3.56 -9.28
N HIS A 26 -18.71 4.86 -9.26
CA HIS A 26 -19.70 5.93 -9.30
C HIS A 26 -19.59 6.82 -10.54
N ARG A 27 -18.69 6.51 -11.49
CA ARG A 27 -18.49 7.26 -12.74
C ARG A 27 -18.16 8.74 -12.56
N PHE A 28 -17.55 9.09 -11.42
CA PHE A 28 -16.97 10.42 -11.25
C PHE A 28 -15.90 10.65 -12.31
N THR A 29 -15.75 11.90 -12.76
CA THR A 29 -14.54 12.35 -13.44
C THR A 29 -13.39 12.45 -12.43
N ALA A 30 -12.14 12.48 -12.93
CA ALA A 30 -10.97 12.63 -12.07
C ALA A 30 -11.04 13.91 -11.22
N ARG A 31 -11.51 15.01 -11.81
CA ARG A 31 -11.65 16.30 -11.12
C ARG A 31 -12.73 16.26 -10.05
N GLU A 32 -13.88 15.65 -10.32
CA GLU A 32 -14.95 15.47 -9.32
C GLU A 32 -14.48 14.60 -8.16
N ALA A 33 -13.77 13.50 -8.44
CA ALA A 33 -13.22 12.63 -7.40
C ALA A 33 -12.20 13.37 -6.51
N ILE A 34 -11.29 14.16 -7.10
CA ILE A 34 -10.34 14.99 -6.34
C ILE A 34 -11.08 16.05 -5.52
N GLY A 35 -12.05 16.75 -6.12
CA GLY A 35 -12.85 17.76 -5.44
C GLY A 35 -13.59 17.20 -4.23
N TRP A 36 -14.29 16.07 -4.42
CA TRP A 36 -15.00 15.38 -3.36
C TRP A 36 -14.07 14.96 -2.21
N LEU A 37 -12.92 14.37 -2.54
CA LEU A 37 -11.93 13.98 -1.54
C LEU A 37 -11.37 15.17 -0.77
N ARG A 38 -11.20 16.33 -1.40
CA ARG A 38 -10.71 17.54 -0.73
C ARG A 38 -11.76 18.19 0.16
N ILE A 39 -13.05 18.05 -0.16
CA ILE A 39 -14.15 18.42 0.75
C ILE A 39 -14.12 17.53 1.99
N ALA A 40 -14.02 16.21 1.81
CA ALA A 40 -14.03 15.25 2.92
C ALA A 40 -12.72 15.26 3.75
N ARG A 41 -11.58 15.48 3.09
CA ARG A 41 -10.24 15.48 3.69
C ARG A 41 -9.32 16.44 2.93
N PRO A 42 -9.13 17.67 3.41
CA PRO A 42 -8.29 18.67 2.77
C PRO A 42 -6.87 18.16 2.49
N GLY A 43 -6.32 18.55 1.33
CA GLY A 43 -4.98 18.14 0.89
C GLY A 43 -4.90 16.75 0.25
N SER A 44 -6.02 16.03 0.09
CA SER A 44 -6.04 14.75 -0.63
C SER A 44 -5.65 14.91 -2.10
N VAL A 45 -4.88 13.92 -2.60
CA VAL A 45 -4.28 13.85 -3.95
C VAL A 45 -3.33 15.02 -4.23
N ILE A 46 -2.03 14.73 -4.26
CA ILE A 46 -0.96 15.76 -4.29
C ILE A 46 -0.05 15.56 -5.50
N GLY A 47 0.28 16.65 -6.20
CA GLY A 47 1.25 16.67 -7.29
C GLY A 47 0.82 15.87 -8.52
N GLU A 48 1.77 15.15 -9.12
CA GLU A 48 1.63 14.30 -10.33
C GLU A 48 0.48 13.28 -10.24
N GLN A 49 0.06 12.91 -9.03
CA GLN A 49 -1.07 12.02 -8.83
C GLN A 49 -2.38 12.58 -9.40
N GLN A 50 -2.51 13.90 -9.52
CA GLN A 50 -3.68 14.54 -10.12
C GLN A 50 -3.76 14.25 -11.62
N GLN A 51 -2.63 14.40 -12.34
CA GLN A 51 -2.58 14.09 -13.78
C GLN A 51 -2.76 12.59 -14.01
N TYR A 52 -2.12 11.76 -13.19
CA TYR A 52 -2.33 10.31 -13.23
C TYR A 52 -3.82 9.91 -13.14
N LEU A 53 -4.61 10.57 -12.29
CA LEU A 53 -6.04 10.28 -12.19
C LEU A 53 -6.81 10.67 -13.46
N VAL A 54 -6.42 11.78 -14.11
CA VAL A 54 -7.00 12.19 -15.40
C VAL A 54 -6.73 11.12 -16.46
N ASP A 55 -5.49 10.66 -16.56
CA ASP A 55 -5.08 9.64 -17.54
C ASP A 55 -5.79 8.30 -17.28
N MET A 56 -6.08 8.00 -16.02
CA MET A 56 -6.76 6.77 -15.59
C MET A 56 -8.28 6.81 -15.72
N GLN A 57 -8.90 7.98 -15.88
CA GLN A 57 -10.36 8.14 -15.84
C GLN A 57 -11.08 7.19 -16.80
N ARG A 58 -10.69 7.20 -18.08
CA ARG A 58 -11.29 6.34 -19.10
C ARG A 58 -11.15 4.86 -18.74
N LYS A 59 -9.96 4.44 -18.32
CA LYS A 59 -9.69 3.05 -17.95
C LYS A 59 -10.55 2.61 -16.75
N MET A 60 -10.73 3.47 -15.76
CA MET A 60 -11.57 3.15 -14.59
C MET A 60 -13.05 3.07 -14.96
N TRP A 61 -13.51 3.91 -15.86
CA TRP A 61 -14.87 3.87 -16.40
C TRP A 61 -15.13 2.60 -17.21
N GLU A 62 -14.23 2.25 -18.13
CA GLU A 62 -14.29 1.01 -18.92
C GLU A 62 -14.30 -0.21 -18.00
N TRP A 63 -13.39 -0.25 -17.01
CA TRP A 63 -13.36 -1.34 -16.02
C TRP A 63 -14.68 -1.42 -15.26
N GLY A 64 -15.18 -0.29 -14.75
CA GLY A 64 -16.44 -0.22 -14.02
C GLY A 64 -17.66 -0.64 -14.84
N ALA A 65 -17.59 -0.55 -16.17
CA ALA A 65 -18.64 -1.01 -17.08
C ALA A 65 -18.71 -2.54 -17.22
N LEU A 66 -17.62 -3.24 -16.94
CA LEU A 66 -17.55 -4.68 -17.15
C LEU A 66 -18.41 -5.42 -16.12
N PRO A 67 -19.11 -6.50 -16.54
CA PRO A 67 -19.75 -7.44 -15.62
C PRO A 67 -18.76 -7.97 -14.58
N ARG A 68 -19.24 -8.25 -13.37
CA ARG A 68 -18.38 -8.61 -12.23
C ARG A 68 -17.55 -9.86 -12.52
N GLU A 69 -18.08 -10.80 -13.29
CA GLU A 69 -17.44 -12.04 -13.69
C GLU A 69 -16.20 -11.74 -14.54
N LYS A 70 -16.33 -10.83 -15.53
CA LYS A 70 -15.20 -10.39 -16.35
C LYS A 70 -14.16 -9.62 -15.54
N GLN A 71 -14.59 -8.81 -14.57
CA GLN A 71 -13.66 -8.14 -13.67
C GLN A 71 -12.84 -9.16 -12.85
N LEU A 72 -13.50 -10.20 -12.33
CA LEU A 72 -12.85 -11.28 -11.56
C LEU A 72 -11.92 -12.11 -12.44
N GLU A 73 -12.31 -12.41 -13.67
CA GLU A 73 -11.47 -13.12 -14.64
C GLU A 73 -10.18 -12.35 -14.91
N LEU A 74 -10.27 -11.05 -15.23
CA LEU A 74 -9.11 -10.20 -15.50
C LEU A 74 -8.16 -10.09 -14.31
N VAL A 75 -8.71 -9.97 -13.09
CA VAL A 75 -7.90 -9.94 -11.86
C VAL A 75 -7.19 -11.28 -11.66
N THR A 76 -7.91 -12.39 -11.79
CA THR A 76 -7.36 -13.74 -11.62
C THR A 76 -6.23 -14.00 -12.62
N ARG A 77 -6.44 -13.64 -13.90
CA ARG A 77 -5.42 -13.76 -14.95
C ARG A 77 -4.20 -12.89 -14.67
N GLY A 78 -4.40 -11.67 -14.21
CA GLY A 78 -3.29 -10.76 -13.85
C GLY A 78 -2.45 -11.28 -12.68
N ILE A 79 -3.09 -11.83 -11.64
CA ILE A 79 -2.39 -12.45 -10.51
C ILE A 79 -1.63 -13.70 -10.96
N ALA A 80 -2.25 -14.57 -11.75
CA ALA A 80 -1.61 -15.77 -12.26
C ALA A 80 -0.32 -15.46 -13.04
N MET A 81 -0.34 -14.41 -13.87
CA MET A 81 0.84 -13.94 -14.60
C MET A 81 1.98 -13.48 -13.68
N LEU A 82 1.69 -12.84 -12.55
CA LEU A 82 2.70 -12.42 -11.58
C LEU A 82 3.30 -13.59 -10.77
N THR A 83 2.56 -14.70 -10.64
CA THR A 83 2.98 -15.85 -9.82
C THR A 83 3.79 -16.91 -10.57
N ILE A 84 3.83 -16.89 -11.90
CA ILE A 84 4.54 -17.92 -12.69
C ILE A 84 6.07 -17.69 -12.73
N ASP A 85 6.55 -16.45 -12.47
CA ASP A 85 7.98 -16.12 -12.43
C ASP A 85 8.60 -16.08 -11.02
N ALA A 86 7.78 -16.18 -9.97
CA ALA A 86 8.28 -16.25 -8.60
C ALA A 86 8.41 -17.72 -8.21
N GLY A 87 9.55 -18.33 -8.53
CA GLY A 87 10.03 -19.49 -7.78
C GLY A 87 10.09 -19.10 -6.30
N VAL A 88 9.05 -19.40 -5.54
CA VAL A 88 8.99 -19.15 -4.10
C VAL A 88 10.00 -20.11 -3.48
N PRO A 89 11.13 -19.65 -2.92
CA PRO A 89 11.98 -20.53 -2.14
C PRO A 89 11.15 -20.97 -0.94
N GLU A 90 11.02 -22.29 -0.74
CA GLU A 90 10.42 -22.83 0.48
C GLU A 90 11.07 -22.15 1.68
N ARG A 91 10.26 -21.56 2.57
CA ARG A 91 10.78 -21.13 3.85
C ARG A 91 11.22 -22.39 4.60
N PRO A 92 12.46 -22.43 5.12
CA PRO A 92 12.86 -23.55 5.96
C PRO A 92 11.88 -23.69 7.13
N PRO A 93 11.62 -24.93 7.59
CA PRO A 93 10.74 -25.17 8.72
C PRO A 93 11.10 -24.24 9.88
N ARG A 94 10.09 -23.63 10.51
CA ARG A 94 10.32 -22.84 11.72
C ARG A 94 10.82 -23.79 12.80
N ASP A 95 12.10 -23.67 13.14
CA ASP A 95 12.68 -24.33 14.30
C ASP A 95 12.00 -23.76 15.57
N PRO A 96 11.20 -24.56 16.30
CA PRO A 96 10.50 -24.10 17.50
C PRO A 96 11.48 -23.73 18.63
N ASP A 97 12.73 -24.20 18.57
CA ASP A 97 13.73 -23.97 19.63
C ASP A 97 14.57 -22.69 19.43
N ARG A 98 14.31 -21.90 18.38
CA ARG A 98 15.08 -20.67 18.13
C ARG A 98 14.85 -19.58 19.20
N LEU A 99 13.72 -19.61 19.89
CA LEU A 99 13.40 -18.66 20.96
C LEU A 99 14.16 -18.95 22.26
N SER A 100 14.59 -20.19 22.50
CA SER A 100 15.26 -20.56 23.77
C SER A 100 16.75 -20.21 23.82
N ARG A 101 17.39 -19.90 22.67
CA ARG A 101 18.82 -19.51 22.63
C ARG A 101 19.09 -18.01 22.67
N THR A 102 18.05 -17.17 22.62
CA THR A 102 18.22 -15.70 22.62
C THR A 102 18.22 -15.08 24.01
N SER A 103 17.95 -15.84 25.06
CA SER A 103 17.94 -15.34 26.45
C SER A 103 19.32 -15.36 27.14
N SER A 104 20.36 -15.95 26.56
CA SER A 104 21.71 -15.98 27.17
C SER A 104 22.71 -14.97 26.61
N ALA A 105 22.34 -14.17 25.59
CA ALA A 105 23.23 -13.17 24.99
C ALA A 105 22.94 -11.71 25.42
N ALA A 106 22.00 -11.48 26.34
CA ALA A 106 21.59 -10.13 26.76
C ALA A 106 22.33 -9.59 28.02
N SER A 107 23.34 -10.30 28.54
CA SER A 107 23.99 -9.93 29.81
C SER A 107 25.40 -9.36 29.70
N ALA A 108 25.87 -8.97 28.51
CA ALA A 108 27.23 -8.42 28.36
C ALA A 108 27.27 -7.18 27.47
N ALA A 109 26.56 -6.11 27.87
CA ALA A 109 26.81 -4.76 27.37
C ALA A 109 26.26 -3.69 28.33
N SER A 110 26.81 -3.61 29.55
CA SER A 110 26.77 -2.36 30.31
C SER A 110 27.93 -2.25 31.30
N SER A 111 28.69 -1.15 31.16
CA SER A 111 29.42 -0.41 32.22
C SER A 111 30.96 -0.40 32.22
N SER A 112 31.48 0.81 32.51
CA SER A 112 32.86 1.29 32.78
C SER A 112 33.62 1.85 31.57
N ALA A 113 34.26 3.04 31.58
CA ALA A 113 34.41 4.19 32.50
C ALA A 113 34.90 5.38 31.63
N GLY A 114 34.60 6.66 31.87
CA GLY A 114 35.18 7.49 32.93
C GLY A 114 36.36 8.35 32.43
N GLY A 115 36.06 9.60 32.02
CA GLY A 115 36.82 10.87 32.06
C GLY A 115 38.35 11.00 31.86
N ALA A 116 38.78 11.98 31.04
CA ALA A 116 39.57 13.16 31.42
C ALA A 116 40.00 14.01 30.20
N SER A 117 39.96 15.35 30.31
CA SER A 117 40.61 16.33 29.41
C SER A 117 41.90 16.86 30.05
N PRO A 118 42.93 17.28 29.28
CA PRO A 118 44.09 18.02 29.80
C PRO A 118 44.02 19.52 29.38
N PRO A 119 44.94 20.41 29.83
CA PRO A 119 46.17 20.17 30.61
C PRO A 119 46.15 20.57 32.09
#